data_AF-A0A351T3K3-F1
#
_entry.id   AF-A0A351T3K3-F1
#
_cell.length_a   1.000
_cell.length_b   1.000
_cell.length_c   1.000
_cell.angle_alpha   90.00
_cell.angle_beta   90.00
_cell.angle_gamma   90.00
#
_symmetry.space_group_name_H-M   'P 1'
#
loop_
_entity.id
_entity.type
_entity.pdbx_description
1 polymer ?
#
loop_
_entity_poly.entity_id
_entity_poly.type
_entity_poly.pdbx_seq_one_letter_code
_entity_poly.pdbx_strand_id
1 'polypeptide(L)'
;IRLEKDKWRIEDRGALNTFRFDRALYRAVDFSRSSGVIGQSWLHGSLYVSIDPSAIEPVIALTTRSQTDRPNADLAPYLLGAQWDILKKRQVKADSFTFSAKGFGKGDMRWLVPNPGTYQIAVTDRGDTIVERQVKVDDSGILAFSAADEPVGPWSERQVHILVSKVNES
;
A
#
# COMPACT_ATOMS: atom_id res chain seq x y z
N ILE A 1 11.83 17.82 8.46
CA ILE A 1 11.52 19.27 8.37
C ILE A 1 10.01 19.50 8.28
N ARG A 2 9.45 20.43 9.06
CA ARG A 2 8.04 20.84 8.93
C ARG A 2 7.91 21.81 7.76
N LEU A 3 7.03 21.51 6.80
CA LEU A 3 6.78 22.37 5.64
C LEU A 3 5.63 23.35 5.89
N GLU A 4 4.56 22.87 6.54
CA GLU A 4 3.37 23.65 6.90
C GLU A 4 2.64 22.99 8.08
N LYS A 5 1.42 23.41 8.39
CA LYS A 5 0.58 22.68 9.37
C LYS A 5 0.25 21.29 8.82
N ASP A 6 0.42 20.28 9.66
CA ASP A 6 0.10 18.89 9.35
C ASP A 6 0.86 18.33 8.11
N LYS A 7 2.05 18.88 7.79
CA LYS A 7 2.89 18.41 6.68
C LYS A 7 4.38 18.50 6.97
N TRP A 8 5.08 17.41 6.67
CA TRP A 8 6.50 17.25 6.93
C TRP A 8 7.21 16.59 5.76
N ARG A 9 8.42 17.07 5.45
CA ARG A 9 9.41 16.34 4.66
C ARG A 9 10.30 15.56 5.61
N ILE A 10 10.51 14.29 5.33
CA ILE A 10 11.41 13.44 6.11
C ILE A 10 12.74 13.37 5.35
N GLU A 11 13.83 13.65 6.06
CA GLU A 11 15.21 13.57 5.57
C GLU A 11 15.99 12.62 6.47
N ASP A 12 17.12 12.09 5.99
CA ASP A 12 18.06 11.27 6.77
C ASP A 12 17.41 10.12 7.56
N ARG A 13 16.37 9.49 6.98
CA ARG A 13 15.53 8.51 7.68
C ARG A 13 16.19 7.14 7.90
N GLY A 14 17.36 6.89 7.33
CA GLY A 14 17.99 5.57 7.33
C GLY A 14 17.02 4.48 6.86
N ALA A 15 16.84 3.43 7.65
CA ALA A 15 15.91 2.34 7.38
C ALA A 15 14.50 2.54 7.97
N LEU A 16 14.16 3.75 8.45
CA LEU A 16 12.84 4.03 9.01
C LEU A 16 11.80 4.14 7.89
N ASN A 17 10.99 3.10 7.73
CA ASN A 17 9.92 3.00 6.72
C ASN A 17 8.51 3.19 7.29
N THR A 18 8.38 3.39 8.61
CA THR A 18 7.09 3.58 9.28
C THR A 18 7.13 4.77 10.23
N PHE A 19 6.18 5.69 10.07
CA PHE A 19 6.00 6.83 10.97
C PHE A 19 4.72 6.66 11.77
N ARG A 20 4.81 6.86 13.09
CA ARG A 20 3.67 6.83 14.00
C ARG A 20 3.26 8.25 14.39
N PHE A 21 1.99 8.56 14.23
CA PHE A 21 1.36 9.75 14.76
C PHE A 21 0.43 9.35 15.91
N ASP A 22 0.74 9.84 17.10
CA ASP A 22 -0.07 9.62 18.29
C ASP A 22 -1.31 10.51 18.31
N ARG A 23 -2.35 10.04 19.04
CA ARG A 23 -3.63 10.77 19.19
C ARG A 23 -4.23 11.18 17.84
N ALA A 24 -4.08 10.29 16.86
CA ALA A 24 -4.39 10.53 15.45
C ALA A 24 -5.66 9.78 15.01
N LEU A 25 -6.56 9.47 15.95
CA LEU A 25 -7.78 8.72 15.68
C LEU A 25 -8.63 9.35 14.55
N TYR A 26 -8.67 10.68 14.45
CA TYR A 26 -9.40 11.42 13.42
C TYR A 26 -8.50 12.00 12.32
N ARG A 27 -7.28 11.47 12.17
CA ARG A 27 -6.35 11.89 11.13
C ARG A 27 -6.12 10.74 10.15
N ALA A 28 -5.85 11.11 8.90
CA ALA A 28 -5.45 10.21 7.82
C ALA A 28 -4.34 10.88 7.02
N VAL A 29 -3.59 10.08 6.26
CA VAL A 29 -2.72 10.58 5.20
C VAL A 29 -3.60 11.27 4.15
N ASP A 30 -3.16 12.44 3.72
CA ASP A 30 -3.63 13.09 2.50
C ASP A 30 -2.73 12.62 1.36
N PHE A 31 -3.14 11.58 0.63
CA PHE A 31 -2.30 11.00 -0.43
C PHE A 31 -2.09 11.96 -1.60
N SER A 32 -3.02 12.91 -1.83
CA SER A 32 -2.89 13.93 -2.89
C SER A 32 -1.79 14.95 -2.60
N ARG A 33 -1.48 15.18 -1.32
CA ARG A 33 -0.45 16.14 -0.85
C ARG A 33 0.79 15.47 -0.28
N SER A 34 0.84 14.14 -0.28
CA SER A 34 1.97 13.33 0.17
C SER A 34 2.76 12.76 -1.00
N SER A 35 4.03 12.44 -0.77
CA SER A 35 4.90 11.77 -1.75
C SER A 35 5.74 10.72 -1.06
N GLY A 36 5.97 9.58 -1.73
CA GLY A 36 6.70 8.45 -1.15
C GLY A 36 5.95 7.70 -0.04
N VAL A 37 4.67 8.01 0.19
CA VAL A 37 3.79 7.26 1.11
C VAL A 37 3.07 6.16 0.33
N ILE A 38 3.16 4.92 0.80
CA ILE A 38 2.54 3.76 0.14
C ILE A 38 1.26 3.30 0.84
N GLY A 39 1.12 3.61 2.14
CA GLY A 39 0.08 3.04 2.97
C GLY A 39 -0.15 3.75 4.27
N GLN A 40 -1.26 3.37 4.91
CA GLN A 40 -1.60 3.79 6.26
C GLN A 40 -2.44 2.72 6.97
N SER A 41 -2.35 2.69 8.28
CA SER A 41 -3.24 1.91 9.14
C SER A 41 -3.43 2.59 10.49
N TRP A 42 -4.49 2.22 11.20
CA TRP A 42 -4.74 2.70 12.56
C TRP A 42 -4.67 1.55 13.54
N LEU A 43 -4.01 1.80 14.67
CA LEU A 43 -3.96 0.87 15.78
C LEU A 43 -3.98 1.66 17.10
N HIS A 44 -4.95 1.34 17.96
CA HIS A 44 -5.11 1.94 19.29
C HIS A 44 -5.07 3.48 19.29
N GLY A 45 -5.81 4.11 18.36
CA GLY A 45 -5.90 5.58 18.26
C GLY A 45 -4.68 6.28 17.68
N SER A 46 -3.68 5.52 17.21
CA SER A 46 -2.50 6.03 16.50
C SER A 46 -2.60 5.73 15.01
N LEU A 47 -2.05 6.61 14.19
CA LEU A 47 -1.93 6.45 12.74
C LEU A 47 -0.50 6.00 12.43
N TYR A 48 -0.38 4.88 11.72
CA TYR A 48 0.87 4.36 11.20
C TYR A 48 0.92 4.65 9.70
N VAL A 49 1.94 5.36 9.25
CA VAL A 49 2.15 5.73 7.85
C VAL A 49 3.30 4.90 7.32
N SER A 50 3.05 4.14 6.24
CA SER A 50 4.05 3.32 5.57
C SER A 50 4.67 4.09 4.41
N ILE A 51 6.00 4.11 4.37
CA ILE A 51 6.82 4.83 3.38
C ILE A 51 7.43 3.84 2.41
N ASP A 52 7.49 4.22 1.14
CA ASP A 52 8.23 3.47 0.12
C ASP A 52 9.73 3.47 0.52
N PRO A 53 10.36 2.31 0.74
CA PRO A 53 11.78 2.24 1.09
C PRO A 53 12.69 2.91 0.04
N SER A 54 12.23 3.07 -1.20
CA SER A 54 12.97 3.76 -2.27
C SER A 54 12.74 5.27 -2.32
N ALA A 55 11.84 5.84 -1.51
CA ALA A 55 11.63 7.28 -1.43
C ALA A 55 12.76 7.94 -0.61
N ILE A 56 13.52 8.83 -1.24
CA ILE A 56 14.67 9.51 -0.61
C ILE A 56 14.18 10.53 0.44
N GLU A 57 13.28 11.42 0.04
CA GLU A 57 12.74 12.48 0.91
C GLU A 57 11.20 12.48 0.87
N PRO A 58 10.55 11.48 1.51
CA PRO A 58 9.11 11.38 1.46
C PRO A 58 8.46 12.58 2.18
N VAL A 59 7.34 13.03 1.63
CA VAL A 59 6.50 14.08 2.23
C VAL A 59 5.24 13.43 2.77
N ILE A 60 4.99 13.62 4.07
CA ILE A 60 3.76 13.18 4.73
C ILE A 60 2.91 14.40 4.99
N ALA A 61 1.72 14.45 4.38
CA ALA A 61 0.66 15.40 4.68
C ALA A 61 -0.50 14.65 5.35
N LEU A 62 -1.12 15.25 6.36
CA LEU A 62 -2.29 14.68 7.03
C LEU A 62 -3.54 15.53 6.75
N THR A 63 -4.67 14.83 6.62
CA THR A 63 -6.01 15.40 6.56
C THR A 63 -6.86 14.89 7.73
N THR A 64 -8.05 15.46 7.88
CA THR A 64 -9.05 14.98 8.82
C THR A 64 -9.85 13.85 8.19
N ARG A 65 -10.15 12.80 8.95
CA ARG A 65 -11.13 11.78 8.56
C ARG A 65 -12.35 11.86 9.48
N SER A 66 -13.53 11.60 8.91
CA SER A 66 -14.81 11.65 9.62
C SER A 66 -15.20 10.31 10.27
N GLN A 67 -14.77 9.19 9.67
CA GLN A 67 -15.09 7.84 10.13
C GLN A 67 -13.82 7.15 10.67
N THR A 68 -14.00 6.30 11.68
CA THR A 68 -12.88 5.63 12.39
C THR A 68 -12.94 4.11 12.33
N ASP A 69 -14.13 3.58 12.06
CA ASP A 69 -14.47 2.17 11.89
C ASP A 69 -14.13 1.64 10.50
N ARG A 70 -13.87 2.55 9.54
CA ARG A 70 -13.53 2.19 8.16
C ARG A 70 -12.25 2.89 7.70
N PRO A 71 -11.48 2.28 6.77
CA PRO A 71 -10.41 2.97 6.07
C PRO A 71 -10.95 4.24 5.40
N ASN A 72 -10.15 5.30 5.40
CA ASN A 72 -10.57 6.53 4.72
C ASN A 72 -10.62 6.26 3.21
N ALA A 73 -11.75 6.55 2.58
CA ALA A 73 -11.85 6.52 1.12
C ALA A 73 -10.89 7.58 0.56
N ASP A 74 -9.99 7.15 -0.31
CA ASP A 74 -9.10 8.02 -1.07
C ASP A 74 -9.33 7.73 -2.56
N LEU A 75 -8.91 8.63 -3.44
CA LEU A 75 -8.97 8.44 -4.89
C LEU A 75 -7.93 7.42 -5.38
N ALA A 76 -6.90 7.14 -4.59
CA ALA A 76 -5.85 6.20 -4.93
C ALA A 76 -5.84 4.96 -3.99
N PRO A 77 -5.59 3.76 -4.52
CA PRO A 77 -5.31 2.58 -3.71
C PRO A 77 -4.17 2.81 -2.73
N TYR A 78 -4.21 2.22 -1.54
CA TYR A 78 -3.11 2.30 -0.58
C TYR A 78 -2.97 1.04 0.28
N LEU A 79 -1.75 0.81 0.78
CA LEU A 79 -1.43 -0.37 1.55
C LEU A 79 -1.99 -0.26 2.98
N LEU A 80 -2.71 -1.29 3.42
CA LEU A 80 -3.16 -1.46 4.81
C LEU A 80 -2.16 -2.28 5.63
N GLY A 81 -1.45 -3.20 4.98
CA GLY A 81 -0.35 -3.96 5.55
C GLY A 81 0.14 -5.05 4.61
N ALA A 82 1.41 -5.44 4.74
CA ALA A 82 2.03 -6.52 3.99
C ALA A 82 3.04 -7.28 4.86
N GLN A 83 3.23 -8.56 4.56
CA GLN A 83 4.34 -9.36 5.10
C GLN A 83 5.64 -9.14 4.34
N TRP A 84 5.56 -8.78 3.06
CA TRP A 84 6.71 -8.45 2.22
C TRP A 84 6.92 -6.94 2.17
N ASP A 85 8.17 -6.53 1.97
CA ASP A 85 8.51 -5.15 1.70
C ASP A 85 7.91 -4.74 0.35
N ILE A 86 7.20 -3.62 0.34
CA ILE A 86 6.58 -3.04 -0.85
C ILE A 86 7.41 -1.86 -1.31
N LEU A 87 7.80 -1.86 -2.58
CA LEU A 87 8.67 -0.86 -3.17
C LEU A 87 8.10 -0.34 -4.50
N LYS A 88 8.45 0.91 -4.82
CA LYS A 88 8.17 1.57 -6.10
C LYS A 88 6.69 1.48 -6.50
N LYS A 89 5.78 1.70 -5.55
CA LYS A 89 4.33 1.72 -5.84
C LYS A 89 4.03 2.89 -6.78
N ARG A 90 3.34 2.62 -7.88
CA ARG A 90 2.91 3.63 -8.86
C ARG A 90 1.48 3.39 -9.30
N GLN A 91 0.72 4.47 -9.39
CA GLN A 91 -0.58 4.44 -10.05
C GLN A 91 -0.37 4.37 -11.57
N VAL A 92 -1.11 3.49 -12.24
CA VAL A 92 -1.12 3.39 -13.71
C VAL A 92 -2.35 4.08 -14.28
N LYS A 93 -3.53 3.80 -13.70
CA LYS A 93 -4.86 4.40 -14.02
C LYS A 93 -5.67 4.50 -12.73
N ALA A 94 -6.87 5.09 -12.74
CA ALA A 94 -7.70 5.22 -11.53
C ALA A 94 -7.86 3.90 -10.75
N ASP A 95 -8.14 2.79 -11.45
CA ASP A 95 -8.33 1.47 -10.85
C ASP A 95 -7.19 0.48 -11.16
N SER A 96 -5.99 0.98 -11.39
CA SER A 96 -4.83 0.13 -11.63
C SER A 96 -3.55 0.73 -11.07
N PHE A 97 -2.76 -0.12 -10.43
CA PHE A 97 -1.50 0.24 -9.82
C PHE A 97 -0.51 -0.92 -9.90
N THR A 98 0.76 -0.58 -9.77
CA THR A 98 1.86 -1.53 -9.83
C THR A 98 2.85 -1.26 -8.72
N PHE A 99 3.56 -2.30 -8.28
CA PHE A 99 4.61 -2.21 -7.28
C PHE A 99 5.56 -3.40 -7.41
N SER A 100 6.70 -3.33 -6.73
CA SER A 100 7.55 -4.50 -6.48
C SER A 100 7.33 -4.97 -5.04
N ALA A 101 7.39 -6.27 -4.82
CA ALA A 101 7.32 -6.85 -3.48
C ALA A 101 8.52 -7.77 -3.26
N LYS A 102 9.06 -7.76 -2.04
CA LYS A 102 10.24 -8.54 -1.68
C LYS A 102 10.12 -9.15 -0.28
N GLY A 103 10.39 -10.44 -0.14
CA GLY A 103 10.36 -11.11 1.17
C GLY A 103 10.36 -12.64 1.12
N PHE A 104 9.88 -13.25 2.21
CA PHE A 104 9.87 -14.71 2.45
C PHE A 104 8.45 -15.25 2.64
N GLY A 105 8.21 -16.54 2.37
CA GLY A 105 6.88 -17.15 2.52
C GLY A 105 5.93 -16.79 1.37
N LYS A 106 4.63 -16.66 1.63
CA LYS A 106 3.62 -16.37 0.58
C LYS A 106 3.51 -14.89 0.22
N GLY A 107 3.88 -14.01 1.15
CA GLY A 107 3.80 -12.56 0.96
C GLY A 107 2.38 -12.04 0.97
N ASP A 108 1.65 -12.30 2.06
CA ASP A 108 0.29 -11.81 2.21
C ASP A 108 0.27 -10.27 2.31
N MET A 109 -0.68 -9.65 1.61
CA MET A 109 -0.85 -8.21 1.61
C MET A 109 -2.32 -7.81 1.51
N ARG A 110 -2.62 -6.64 2.06
CA ARG A 110 -3.95 -6.03 2.05
C ARG A 110 -3.86 -4.59 1.61
N TRP A 111 -4.70 -4.25 0.66
CA TRP A 111 -4.81 -2.92 0.07
C TRP A 111 -6.23 -2.41 0.25
N LEU A 112 -6.39 -1.11 0.47
CA LEU A 112 -7.64 -0.44 0.17
C LEU A 112 -7.63 -0.05 -1.31
N VAL A 113 -8.72 -0.34 -2.02
CA VAL A 113 -8.99 0.15 -3.37
C VAL A 113 -10.27 1.02 -3.35
N PRO A 114 -10.31 2.12 -4.11
CA PRO A 114 -11.42 3.07 -4.07
C PRO A 114 -12.74 2.49 -4.58
N ASN A 115 -12.66 1.64 -5.61
CA ASN A 115 -13.83 1.16 -6.32
C ASN A 115 -13.95 -0.38 -6.16
N PRO A 116 -14.94 -0.88 -5.41
CA PRO A 116 -15.28 -2.30 -5.32
C PRO A 116 -15.50 -2.95 -6.70
N GLY A 117 -15.37 -4.28 -6.76
CA GLY A 117 -15.51 -5.05 -8.00
C GLY A 117 -14.40 -6.11 -8.14
N THR A 118 -14.25 -6.65 -9.34
CA THR A 118 -13.27 -7.71 -9.61
C THR A 118 -11.94 -7.11 -10.04
N TYR A 119 -10.84 -7.53 -9.40
CA TYR A 119 -9.48 -7.12 -9.73
C TYR A 119 -8.66 -8.30 -10.24
N GLN A 120 -7.97 -8.10 -11.36
CA GLN A 120 -6.93 -8.97 -11.88
C GLN A 120 -5.61 -8.65 -11.17
N ILE A 121 -4.93 -9.69 -10.70
CA ILE A 121 -3.60 -9.62 -10.10
C ILE A 121 -2.67 -10.46 -10.97
N ALA A 122 -1.65 -9.82 -11.52
CA ALA A 122 -0.57 -10.48 -12.25
C ALA A 122 0.74 -10.29 -11.50
N VAL A 123 1.41 -11.39 -11.17
CA VAL A 123 2.72 -11.40 -10.51
C VAL A 123 3.75 -11.90 -11.51
N THR A 124 4.78 -11.09 -11.73
CA THR A 124 5.88 -11.36 -12.64
C THR A 124 7.18 -11.51 -11.87
N ASP A 125 7.94 -12.57 -12.15
CA ASP A 125 9.27 -12.82 -11.61
C ASP A 125 10.26 -12.99 -12.77
N ARG A 126 11.33 -12.19 -12.78
CA ARG A 126 12.34 -12.17 -13.85
C ARG A 126 11.80 -12.06 -15.29
N GLY A 127 10.61 -11.50 -15.45
CA GLY A 127 9.95 -11.30 -16.75
C GLY A 127 8.84 -12.31 -17.05
N ASP A 128 8.74 -13.40 -16.30
CA ASP A 128 7.71 -14.42 -16.47
C ASP A 128 6.55 -14.18 -15.52
N THR A 129 5.31 -14.17 -16.02
CA THR A 129 4.11 -14.16 -15.19
C THR A 129 3.96 -15.52 -14.53
N ILE A 130 4.16 -15.57 -13.21
CA ILE A 130 4.15 -16.80 -12.41
C ILE A 130 2.82 -17.05 -11.71
N VAL A 131 2.04 -16.00 -11.52
CA VAL A 131 0.74 -16.03 -10.87
C VAL A 131 -0.16 -15.07 -11.60
N GLU A 132 -1.36 -15.53 -11.90
CA GLU A 132 -2.43 -14.70 -12.43
C GLU A 132 -3.74 -15.12 -11.75
N ARG A 133 -4.44 -14.18 -11.11
CA ARG A 133 -5.69 -14.47 -10.40
C ARG A 133 -6.65 -13.29 -10.38
N GLN A 134 -7.93 -13.59 -10.21
CA GLN A 134 -8.96 -12.59 -9.95
C GLN A 134 -9.38 -12.61 -8.48
N VAL A 135 -9.58 -11.43 -7.91
CA VAL A 135 -10.07 -11.24 -6.54
C VAL A 135 -11.27 -10.31 -6.58
N LYS A 136 -12.38 -10.77 -6.01
CA LYS A 136 -13.58 -9.95 -5.84
C LYS A 136 -13.45 -9.12 -4.57
N VAL A 137 -13.61 -7.80 -4.71
CA VAL A 137 -13.60 -6.83 -3.62
C VAL A 137 -15.04 -6.36 -3.40
N ASP A 138 -15.50 -6.47 -2.16
CA ASP A 138 -16.81 -6.01 -1.73
C ASP A 138 -16.79 -4.52 -1.34
N ASP A 139 -17.88 -4.04 -0.75
CA ASP A 139 -18.03 -2.65 -0.33
C ASP A 139 -17.07 -2.20 0.78
N SER A 140 -16.28 -3.11 1.35
CA SER A 140 -15.17 -2.75 2.24
C SER A 140 -14.01 -2.09 1.48
N GLY A 141 -13.90 -2.33 0.17
CA GLY A 141 -12.76 -1.89 -0.63
C GLY A 141 -11.46 -2.62 -0.30
N ILE A 142 -11.48 -3.70 0.49
CA ILE A 142 -10.27 -4.42 0.90
C ILE A 142 -9.92 -5.48 -0.15
N LEU A 143 -8.82 -5.25 -0.85
CA LEU A 143 -8.18 -6.22 -1.74
C LEU A 143 -7.10 -6.99 -0.98
N ALA A 144 -7.32 -8.28 -0.74
CA ALA A 144 -6.38 -9.16 -0.05
C ALA A 144 -5.91 -10.29 -0.98
N PHE A 145 -4.59 -10.49 -1.05
CA PHE A 145 -3.98 -11.58 -1.82
C PHE A 145 -2.55 -11.86 -1.34
N SER A 146 -1.96 -12.93 -1.85
CA SER A 146 -0.57 -13.32 -1.60
C SER A 146 0.25 -13.20 -2.89
N ALA A 147 1.53 -12.86 -2.76
CA ALA A 147 2.47 -12.78 -3.90
C ALA A 147 2.77 -14.16 -4.52
N ALA A 148 2.63 -15.24 -3.76
CA ALA A 148 2.81 -16.63 -4.23
C ALA A 148 1.72 -17.56 -3.68
N ASP A 149 1.37 -18.60 -4.44
CA ASP A 149 0.43 -19.65 -3.98
C ASP A 149 1.03 -20.52 -2.89
N GLU A 150 2.30 -20.85 -3.02
CA GLU A 150 3.07 -21.65 -2.06
C GLU A 150 4.15 -20.80 -1.38
N PRO A 151 4.51 -21.10 -0.12
CA PRO A 151 5.57 -20.37 0.56
C PRO A 151 6.88 -20.50 -0.21
N VAL A 152 7.50 -19.37 -0.54
CA VAL A 152 8.90 -19.39 -0.96
C VAL A 152 9.72 -19.87 0.24
N GLY A 153 10.49 -20.95 0.04
CA GLY A 153 11.16 -21.69 1.13
C GLY A 153 11.99 -20.80 2.08
N PRO A 154 12.25 -21.26 3.31
CA PRO A 154 12.71 -20.42 4.44
C PRO A 154 14.06 -19.72 4.22
N TRP A 155 14.81 -20.11 3.19
CA TRP A 155 16.15 -19.61 2.90
C TRP A 155 16.23 -18.78 1.61
N SER A 156 15.13 -18.66 0.85
CA SER A 156 15.11 -17.89 -0.39
C SER A 156 14.19 -16.70 -0.25
N GLU A 157 14.80 -15.52 -0.21
CA GLU A 157 14.09 -14.27 -0.44
C GLU A 157 13.68 -14.21 -1.92
N ARG A 158 12.45 -13.77 -2.19
CA ARG A 158 11.97 -13.56 -3.57
C ARG A 158 11.66 -12.10 -3.77
N GLN A 159 11.90 -11.62 -4.99
CA GLN A 159 11.47 -10.31 -5.44
C GLN A 159 10.62 -10.49 -6.69
N VAL A 160 9.45 -9.85 -6.70
CA VAL A 160 8.50 -9.92 -7.80
C VAL A 160 7.98 -8.54 -8.16
N HIS A 161 7.47 -8.40 -9.37
CA HIS A 161 6.70 -7.26 -9.82
C HIS A 161 5.22 -7.61 -9.86
N ILE A 162 4.35 -6.73 -9.40
CA ILE A 162 2.91 -6.99 -9.32
C ILE A 162 2.17 -5.88 -10.04
N LEU A 163 1.25 -6.26 -10.92
CA LEU A 163 0.24 -5.40 -11.53
C LEU A 163 -1.12 -5.77 -10.96
N VAL A 164 -1.83 -4.76 -10.48
CA VAL A 164 -3.21 -4.84 -10.05
C VAL A 164 -4.05 -3.97 -10.97
N SER A 165 -5.13 -4.53 -11.51
CA SER A 165 -6.05 -3.79 -12.40
C SER A 165 -7.47 -4.28 -12.21
N LYS A 166 -8.42 -3.36 -12.05
CA LYS A 166 -9.84 -3.69 -12.08
C LYS A 166 -10.23 -4.23 -13.46
N VAL A 167 -11.01 -5.30 -13.45
CA VAL A 167 -11.60 -5.88 -14.66
C VAL A 167 -12.80 -5.01 -15.03
N ASN A 168 -12.84 -4.55 -16.29
CA ASN A 168 -14.02 -3.87 -16.79
C ASN A 168 -15.14 -4.91 -16.92
N GLU A 169 -16.19 -4.77 -16.14
CA GLU A 169 -17.42 -5.52 -16.37
C GLU A 169 -18.03 -5.01 -17.69
N SER A 170 -18.24 -5.94 -18.62
CA SER A 170 -18.78 -5.67 -19.97
C SER A 170 -20.29 -5.47 -19.92
#